data_AF-A0A1Z9PHE3-F1
#
_entry.id   AF-A0A1Z9PHE3-F1
#
_cell.length_a   1.000
_cell.length_b   1.000
_cell.length_c   1.000
_cell.angle_alpha   90.00
_cell.angle_beta   90.00
_cell.angle_gamma   90.00
#
_symmetry.space_group_name_H-M   'P 1'
#
loop_
_entity.id
_entity.type
_entity.pdbx_description
1 polymer ?
#
loop_
_entity_poly.entity_id
_entity_poly.type
_entity_poly.pdbx_seq_one_letter_code
_entity_poly.pdbx_strand_id
1 'polypeptide(L)'
;MDIRAFGSVYGQTPILPYASGFVWVPSDGQKTFPTCRSLFVESKSTPGTDDVYVRLNDMGENQFIHIENVDGNIELPFGAVTLSGGSVNGVVVLY
;
A
#
# COMPACT_ATOMS: atom_id res chain seq x y z
N MET A 1 5.02 -20.67 14.50
CA MET A 1 5.61 -21.95 14.08
C MET A 1 6.69 -21.62 13.06
N ASP A 2 7.95 -21.86 13.42
CA ASP A 2 9.14 -21.53 12.64
C ASP A 2 9.24 -22.51 11.44
N ILE A 3 9.30 -22.00 10.21
CA ILE A 3 9.56 -22.82 9.02
C ILE A 3 10.94 -22.44 8.47
N ARG A 4 11.95 -23.11 9.01
CA ARG A 4 13.32 -23.04 8.51
C ARG A 4 13.47 -24.01 7.34
N ALA A 5 13.26 -23.53 6.12
CA ALA A 5 13.83 -24.15 4.94
C ALA A 5 15.16 -23.46 4.61
N PHE A 6 16.26 -24.00 5.13
CA PHE A 6 17.61 -23.63 4.71
C PHE A 6 17.72 -23.80 3.19
N GLY A 7 18.09 -22.73 2.47
CA GLY A 7 18.57 -22.82 1.09
C GLY A 7 17.55 -22.65 -0.03
N SER A 8 16.27 -22.38 0.25
CA SER A 8 15.34 -21.91 -0.79
C SER A 8 15.01 -20.45 -0.52
N VAL A 9 15.84 -19.56 -1.05
CA VAL A 9 15.36 -18.21 -1.38
C VAL A 9 14.27 -18.45 -2.44
N TYR A 10 13.05 -18.72 -2.01
CA TYR A 10 11.90 -18.32 -2.80
C TYR A 10 12.06 -16.81 -2.85
N GLY A 11 12.71 -16.32 -3.91
CA GLY A 11 12.73 -14.90 -4.20
C GLY A 11 11.27 -14.50 -4.13
N GLN A 12 10.91 -13.67 -3.15
CA GLN A 12 9.55 -13.18 -3.04
C GLN A 12 9.33 -12.33 -4.29
N THR A 13 8.93 -12.99 -5.38
CA THR A 13 8.68 -12.36 -6.64
C THR A 13 7.37 -11.61 -6.51
N PRO A 14 7.22 -10.45 -7.17
CA PRO A 14 6.01 -9.63 -7.11
C PRO A 14 4.73 -10.33 -7.56
N ILE A 15 4.80 -11.58 -8.05
CA ILE A 15 3.69 -12.42 -8.50
C ILE A 15 3.15 -13.38 -7.42
N LEU A 16 3.85 -13.57 -6.30
CA LEU A 16 3.35 -14.46 -5.24
C LEU A 16 2.06 -13.91 -4.61
N PRO A 17 1.09 -14.75 -4.20
CA PRO A 17 -0.08 -14.30 -3.48
C PRO A 17 0.30 -13.44 -2.26
N TYR A 18 -0.51 -12.42 -1.97
CA TYR A 18 -0.31 -11.60 -0.77
C TYR A 18 -0.51 -12.48 0.46
N ALA A 19 0.52 -12.57 1.30
CA ALA A 19 0.55 -13.42 2.47
C ALA A 19 -0.02 -12.71 3.71
N SER A 20 0.04 -11.37 3.73
CA SER A 20 -0.49 -10.56 4.81
C SER A 20 -0.78 -9.13 4.35
N GLY A 21 -1.46 -8.37 5.21
CA GLY A 21 -1.78 -6.99 4.96
C GLY A 21 -2.50 -6.35 6.14
N PHE A 22 -2.71 -5.05 6.06
CA PHE A 22 -3.53 -4.32 7.02
C PHE A 22 -4.28 -3.19 6.31
N VAL A 23 -5.43 -2.82 6.88
CA VAL A 23 -6.22 -1.68 6.42
C VAL A 23 -5.66 -0.41 7.05
N TRP A 24 -5.54 0.63 6.24
CA TRP A 24 -5.27 2.00 6.66
C TRP A 24 -6.38 2.90 6.13
N VAL A 25 -6.87 3.80 6.98
CA VAL A 25 -7.84 4.83 6.58
C VAL A 25 -7.20 6.22 6.77
N PRO A 26 -7.52 7.23 5.94
CA PRO A 26 -6.90 8.54 6.07
C PRO A 26 -7.13 9.22 7.43
N SER A 27 -8.22 8.88 8.13
CA SER A 27 -8.48 9.38 9.49
C SER A 27 -7.46 8.90 10.54
N ASP A 28 -6.72 7.82 10.26
CA ASP A 28 -5.64 7.34 11.14
C ASP A 28 -4.38 8.22 11.05
N GLY A 29 -4.36 9.17 10.11
CA GLY A 29 -3.20 10.02 9.86
C GLY A 29 -2.08 9.29 9.13
N GLN A 30 -0.86 9.83 9.20
CA GLN A 30 0.30 9.27 8.52
C GLN A 30 0.75 7.96 9.19
N LYS A 31 0.99 6.93 8.37
CA LYS A 31 1.50 5.64 8.85
C LYS A 31 2.70 5.19 8.03
N THR A 32 3.80 4.91 8.71
CA THR A 32 5.04 4.35 8.13
C THR A 32 5.13 2.87 8.44
N PHE A 33 5.50 2.07 7.46
CA PHE A 33 5.56 0.61 7.52
C PHE A 33 6.71 0.07 6.65
N PRO A 34 7.17 -1.18 6.88
CA PRO A 34 8.12 -1.82 5.98
C PRO A 34 7.56 -1.88 4.56
N THR A 35 8.41 -1.73 3.53
CA THR A 35 7.98 -1.66 2.12
C THR A 35 6.96 -2.73 1.77
N CYS A 36 5.76 -2.31 1.34
CA CYS A 36 4.74 -3.21 0.84
C CYS A 36 5.01 -3.62 -0.62
N ARG A 37 4.25 -4.58 -1.14
CA ARG A 37 4.32 -4.99 -2.55
C ARG A 37 3.26 -4.35 -3.42
N SER A 38 2.09 -4.08 -2.84
CA SER A 38 0.99 -3.41 -3.51
C SER A 38 0.10 -2.68 -2.51
N LEU A 39 -0.68 -1.75 -3.02
CA LEU A 39 -1.75 -1.06 -2.31
C LEU A 39 -3.06 -1.35 -3.04
N PHE A 40 -4.08 -1.78 -2.31
CA PHE A 40 -5.42 -1.95 -2.86
C PHE A 40 -6.34 -0.88 -2.30
N VAL A 41 -6.97 -0.11 -3.17
CA VAL A 41 -7.87 0.97 -2.79
C VAL A 41 -9.27 0.41 -2.61
N GLU A 42 -9.84 0.60 -1.43
CA GLU A 42 -11.16 0.09 -1.12
C GLU A 42 -12.23 0.71 -2.01
N SER A 43 -13.34 -0.01 -2.19
CA SER A 43 -14.48 0.51 -2.93
C SER A 43 -15.07 1.73 -2.23
N LYS A 44 -15.53 2.70 -3.01
CA LYS A 44 -16.28 3.87 -2.55
C LYS A 44 -17.77 3.73 -2.88
N SER A 45 -18.61 4.28 -2.01
CA SER A 45 -20.06 4.30 -2.19
C SER A 45 -20.53 5.49 -3.04
N THR A 46 -19.73 6.54 -3.13
CA THR A 46 -20.01 7.76 -3.90
C THR A 46 -19.18 7.84 -5.16
N PRO A 47 -19.77 8.21 -6.32
CA PRO A 47 -19.00 8.50 -7.51
C PRO A 47 -18.21 9.81 -7.32
N GLY A 48 -16.91 9.77 -7.60
CA GLY A 48 -15.95 10.85 -7.39
C GLY A 48 -14.53 10.38 -7.69
N THR A 49 -13.57 11.27 -7.80
CA THR A 49 -12.14 10.94 -7.93
C THR A 49 -11.46 11.20 -6.61
N ASP A 50 -10.76 10.21 -6.07
CA ASP A 50 -10.05 10.36 -4.80
C ASP A 50 -8.56 10.58 -5.01
N ASP A 51 -7.89 10.94 -3.91
CA ASP A 51 -6.44 11.06 -3.87
C ASP A 51 -5.82 10.35 -2.68
N VAL A 52 -4.53 10.04 -2.81
CA VAL A 52 -3.71 9.48 -1.74
C VAL A 52 -2.29 9.99 -1.88
N TYR A 53 -1.63 10.29 -0.75
CA TYR A 53 -0.20 10.58 -0.75
C TYR A 53 0.58 9.38 -0.27
N VAL A 54 1.57 9.00 -1.05
CA VAL A 54 2.42 7.84 -0.79
C VAL A 54 3.88 8.25 -0.80
N ARG A 55 4.69 7.55 -0.02
CA ARG A 55 6.15 7.65 -0.08
C ARG A 55 6.72 6.33 -0.56
N LEU A 56 7.60 6.39 -1.55
CA LEU A 56 8.35 5.25 -2.04
C LEU A 56 9.62 5.02 -1.21
N ASN A 57 10.25 3.86 -1.35
CA ASN A 57 11.41 3.48 -0.53
C ASN A 57 12.68 4.30 -0.83
N ASP A 58 12.75 4.93 -2.00
CA ASP A 58 13.87 5.74 -2.48
C ASP A 58 13.70 7.24 -2.17
N MET A 59 12.58 7.62 -1.57
CA MET A 59 12.24 9.01 -1.27
C MET A 59 12.65 9.42 0.16
N GLY A 60 13.01 10.70 0.30
CA GLY A 60 13.30 11.31 1.61
C GLY A 60 12.08 11.32 2.54
N GLU A 61 12.31 11.44 3.86
CA GLU A 61 11.29 11.25 4.90
C GLU A 61 10.06 12.19 4.82
N ASN A 62 10.21 13.34 4.14
CA ASN A 62 9.15 14.33 3.94
C ASN A 62 8.79 14.55 2.46
N GLN A 63 9.15 13.60 1.60
CA GLN A 63 8.78 13.64 0.19
C GLN A 63 7.65 12.66 -0.06
N PHE A 64 6.58 13.16 -0.68
CA PHE A 64 5.39 12.38 -0.98
C PHE A 64 5.02 12.54 -2.45
N ILE A 65 4.61 11.44 -3.07
CA ILE A 65 3.95 11.43 -4.36
C ILE A 65 2.45 11.54 -4.09
N HIS A 66 1.83 12.52 -4.73
CA HIS A 66 0.39 12.69 -4.73
C HIS A 66 -0.19 11.92 -5.92
N ILE A 67 -1.03 10.94 -5.65
CA ILE A 67 -1.72 10.17 -6.67
C ILE A 67 -3.16 10.68 -6.70
N GLU A 68 -3.52 11.32 -7.80
CA GLU A 68 -4.84 11.89 -8.04
C GLU A 68 -5.69 10.97 -8.94
N ASN A 69 -7.00 11.20 -8.95
CA ASN A 69 -7.94 10.46 -9.81
C ASN A 69 -7.97 8.96 -9.55
N VAL A 70 -7.78 8.59 -8.29
CA VAL A 70 -7.84 7.20 -7.81
C VAL A 70 -9.28 6.74 -7.83
N ASP A 71 -9.53 5.62 -8.52
CA ASP A 71 -10.82 4.95 -8.47
C ASP A 71 -10.89 3.96 -7.30
N GLY A 72 -12.10 3.61 -6.88
CA GLY A 72 -12.30 2.58 -5.85
C GLY A 72 -12.15 1.19 -6.45
N ASN A 73 -11.81 0.19 -5.62
CA ASN A 73 -11.67 -1.21 -6.04
C ASN A 73 -10.59 -1.41 -7.13
N ILE A 74 -9.47 -0.68 -7.00
CA ILE A 74 -8.32 -0.82 -7.88
C ILE A 74 -7.08 -1.27 -7.11
N GLU A 75 -6.22 -2.01 -7.80
CA GLU A 75 -4.91 -2.40 -7.30
C GLU A 75 -3.84 -1.47 -7.89
N LEU A 76 -2.99 -0.94 -7.02
CA LEU A 76 -1.81 -0.16 -7.35
C LEU A 76 -0.58 -1.08 -7.17
N PRO A 77 0.00 -1.62 -8.26
CA PRO A 77 1.02 -2.67 -8.20
C PRO A 77 2.43 -2.08 -8.02
N PHE A 78 2.61 -1.23 -7.01
CA PHE A 78 3.91 -0.69 -6.61
C PHE A 78 4.08 -0.72 -5.09
N GLY A 79 5.33 -0.76 -4.64
CA GLY A 79 5.66 -0.74 -3.23
C GLY A 79 5.75 0.66 -2.65
N ALA A 80 5.19 0.87 -1.46
CA ALA A 80 5.27 2.10 -0.70
C ALA A 80 5.76 1.81 0.74
N VAL A 81 6.28 2.84 1.41
CA VAL A 81 6.76 2.77 2.80
C VAL A 81 5.95 3.66 3.75
N THR A 82 5.23 4.64 3.21
CA THR A 82 4.37 5.51 4.01
C THR A 82 3.12 5.85 3.22
N LEU A 83 1.97 5.80 3.90
CA LEU A 83 0.72 6.42 3.45
C LEU A 83 0.48 7.67 4.29
N SER A 84 0.05 8.74 3.64
CA SER A 84 -0.16 10.03 4.26
C SER A 84 -1.41 10.69 3.70
N GLY A 85 -2.51 10.65 4.46
CA GLY A 85 -3.74 11.36 4.10
C GLY A 85 -4.27 11.10 2.68
N GLY A 86 -5.21 11.96 2.27
CA GLY A 86 -5.98 11.82 1.04
C GLY A 86 -7.47 11.64 1.33
N SER A 87 -8.27 11.53 0.27
CA SER A 87 -9.72 11.38 0.34
C SER A 87 -10.21 9.94 0.16
N VAL A 88 -9.32 8.99 -0.13
CA VAL A 88 -9.68 7.57 -0.28
C VAL A 88 -10.38 7.01 0.95
N ASN A 89 -11.40 6.17 0.77
CA ASN A 89 -12.15 5.58 1.89
C ASN A 89 -11.25 4.70 2.79
N GLY A 90 -10.36 3.94 2.14
CA GLY A 90 -9.37 3.10 2.80
C GLY A 90 -8.41 2.50 1.79
N VAL A 91 -7.23 2.10 2.28
CA VAL A 91 -6.20 1.42 1.51
C VAL A 91 -5.76 0.18 2.27
N VAL A 92 -5.82 -0.96 1.60
CA VAL A 92 -5.26 -2.20 2.11
C VAL A 92 -3.81 -2.28 1.65
N VAL A 93 -2.90 -2.30 2.60
CA VAL A 93 -1.46 -2.49 2.35
C VAL A 93 -1.18 -3.99 2.27
N LEU A 94 -0.53 -4.45 1.20
CA LEU A 94 -0.36 -5.87 0.88
C LEU A 94 1.13 -6.28 0.84
N TYR A 95 1.46 -7.42 1.46
CA TYR A 95 2.79 -8.03 1.57
C TYR A 95 2.85 -9.42 0.93
#